data_AF-A0A919HV79-F1
#
_entry.id   AF-A0A919HV79-F1
#
_cell.length_a   1.000
_cell.length_b   1.000
_cell.length_c   1.000
_cell.angle_alpha   90.00
_cell.angle_beta   90.00
_cell.angle_gamma   90.00
#
_symmetry.space_group_name_H-M   'P 1'
#
loop_
_entity.id
_entity.type
_entity.pdbx_description
1 polymer ?
#
loop_
_entity_poly.entity_id
_entity_poly.type
_entity_poly.pdbx_seq_one_letter_code
_entity_poly.pdbx_strand_id
1 'polypeptide(L)'
;MKKILTALCLLATAGARAAPQLIAHRGGTGDAPENTLPAIKLALENNAEAIWVTVQLSRDGVPVLYRSSDLSALTNSEGKVSSLTAAELAKVDAGWKWG
;
A
#
# COMPACT_ATOMS: atom_id res chain seq x y z
N MET A 1 -26.35 -14.42 -61.84
CA MET A 1 -24.92 -14.41 -61.42
C MET A 1 -24.75 -13.39 -60.32
N LYS A 2 -24.18 -13.79 -59.16
CA LYS A 2 -23.27 -13.04 -58.26
C LYS A 2 -23.65 -11.56 -57.96
N LYS A 3 -23.82 -11.05 -56.73
CA LYS A 3 -23.45 -11.48 -55.37
C LYS A 3 -24.23 -10.59 -54.39
N ILE A 4 -24.71 -11.20 -53.31
CA ILE A 4 -25.04 -10.54 -52.05
C ILE A 4 -23.77 -9.85 -51.53
N LEU A 5 -23.85 -8.60 -51.07
CA LEU A 5 -22.86 -8.07 -50.14
C LEU A 5 -23.51 -7.16 -49.10
N THR A 6 -24.09 -7.82 -48.10
CA THR A 6 -24.24 -7.27 -46.76
C THR A 6 -22.85 -6.97 -46.20
N ALA A 7 -22.61 -5.75 -45.74
CA ALA A 7 -21.55 -5.46 -44.79
C ALA A 7 -22.13 -4.54 -43.72
N LEU A 8 -22.81 -5.18 -42.76
CA LEU A 8 -23.11 -4.60 -41.46
C LEU A 8 -21.75 -4.40 -40.76
N CYS A 9 -21.18 -3.20 -40.86
CA CYS A 9 -20.04 -2.82 -40.03
C CYS A 9 -20.51 -2.84 -38.57
N LEU A 10 -20.18 -3.91 -37.86
CA LEU A 10 -20.24 -3.95 -36.40
C LEU A 10 -19.42 -2.77 -35.87
N LEU A 11 -20.09 -1.75 -35.33
CA LEU A 11 -19.48 -0.93 -34.29
C LEU A 11 -19.29 -1.84 -33.08
N ALA A 12 -18.14 -2.50 -33.02
CA ALA A 12 -17.65 -3.07 -31.78
C ALA A 12 -17.26 -1.89 -30.89
N THR A 13 -18.22 -1.35 -30.14
CA THR A 13 -17.89 -0.56 -28.94
C THR A 13 -17.32 -1.55 -27.93
N ALA A 14 -16.05 -1.90 -28.08
CA ALA A 14 -15.29 -2.48 -27.00
C ALA A 14 -15.31 -1.45 -25.88
N GLY A 15 -16.18 -1.63 -24.89
CA GLY A 15 -16.22 -0.77 -23.72
C GLY A 15 -14.82 -0.75 -23.14
N ALA A 16 -14.17 0.41 -23.16
CA ALA A 16 -12.85 0.60 -22.58
C ALA A 16 -12.96 0.24 -21.10
N ARG A 17 -12.50 -0.96 -20.74
CA ARG A 17 -12.42 -1.37 -19.35
C ARG A 17 -11.27 -0.55 -18.75
N ALA A 18 -11.55 0.25 -17.72
CA ALA A 18 -10.53 1.03 -17.04
C ALA A 18 -9.34 0.11 -16.68
N ALA A 19 -8.12 0.61 -16.86
CA ALA A 19 -6.93 -0.13 -16.45
C ALA A 19 -7.00 -0.45 -14.94
N PRO A 20 -6.46 -1.59 -14.48
CA PRO A 20 -6.35 -1.86 -13.06
C PRO A 20 -5.57 -0.75 -12.35
N GLN A 21 -6.03 -0.34 -11.17
CA GLN A 21 -5.33 0.65 -10.36
C GLN A 21 -4.06 0.05 -9.76
N LEU A 22 -2.97 0.82 -9.79
CA LEU A 22 -1.72 0.48 -9.10
C LEU A 22 -1.76 0.95 -7.65
N ILE A 23 -1.91 0.01 -6.72
CA ILE A 23 -2.00 0.27 -5.28
C ILE A 23 -0.71 -0.18 -4.60
N ALA A 24 0.02 0.75 -3.96
CA ALA A 24 1.25 0.44 -3.25
C ALA A 24 0.97 -0.31 -1.94
N HIS A 25 1.24 -1.62 -1.95
CA HIS A 25 1.05 -2.50 -0.79
C HIS A 25 1.96 -2.09 0.38
N ARG A 26 1.34 -1.72 1.51
CA ARG A 26 2.00 -1.24 2.74
C ARG A 26 2.89 -0.02 2.51
N GLY A 27 2.49 0.87 1.61
CA GLY A 27 3.30 2.01 1.21
C GLY A 27 4.44 1.68 0.24
N GLY A 28 4.51 0.46 -0.31
CA GLY A 28 5.61 0.07 -1.21
C GLY A 28 6.68 -0.77 -0.51
N THR A 29 6.26 -1.83 0.19
CA THR A 29 7.14 -2.70 1.00
C THR A 29 8.32 -3.34 0.27
N GLY A 30 8.33 -3.36 -1.07
CA GLY A 30 9.45 -3.86 -1.87
C GLY A 30 10.57 -2.84 -2.04
N ASP A 31 10.25 -1.55 -1.89
CA ASP A 31 11.15 -0.45 -2.28
C ASP A 31 11.66 0.34 -1.06
N ALA A 32 10.95 0.29 0.06
CA ALA A 32 11.28 0.99 1.30
C ALA A 32 10.61 0.34 2.53
N PRO A 33 11.01 0.68 3.78
CA PRO A 33 10.44 0.12 5.00
C PRO A 33 8.91 0.27 5.04
N GLU A 34 8.19 -0.86 5.15
CA GLU A 34 6.74 -0.86 5.05
C GLU A 34 6.05 0.06 6.08
N ASN A 35 4.91 0.64 5.69
CA ASN A 35 4.08 1.48 6.55
C ASN A 35 4.80 2.75 7.10
N THR A 36 5.86 3.22 6.44
CA THR A 36 6.58 4.44 6.81
C THR A 36 6.33 5.58 5.83
N LEU A 37 6.53 6.83 6.26
CA LEU A 37 6.45 8.00 5.38
C LEU A 37 7.45 7.94 4.21
N PRO A 38 8.72 7.50 4.38
CA PRO A 38 9.63 7.27 3.25
C PRO A 38 9.08 6.31 2.19
N ALA A 39 8.48 5.20 2.60
CA ALA A 39 7.89 4.26 1.64
C ALA A 39 6.73 4.89 0.89
N ILE A 40 5.80 5.53 1.61
CA ILE A 40 4.67 6.24 0.99
C ILE A 40 5.15 7.28 -0.02
N LYS A 41 6.17 8.07 0.34
CA LYS A 41 6.76 9.08 -0.54
C LYS A 41 7.33 8.43 -1.81
N LEU A 42 8.13 7.38 -1.67
CA LEU A 42 8.73 6.68 -2.80
C LEU A 42 7.67 6.02 -3.71
N ALA A 43 6.61 5.45 -3.13
CA ALA A 43 5.50 4.91 -3.90
C ALA A 43 4.79 5.98 -4.75
N LEU A 44 4.61 7.18 -4.21
CA LEU A 44 4.04 8.31 -4.97
C LEU A 44 5.00 8.79 -6.06
N GLU A 45 6.31 8.84 -5.79
CA GLU A 45 7.34 9.14 -6.80
C GLU A 45 7.36 8.09 -7.92
N ASN A 46 7.03 6.83 -7.60
CA ASN A 46 6.89 5.71 -8.54
C ASN A 46 5.49 5.63 -9.20
N ASN A 47 4.68 6.69 -9.12
CA ASN A 47 3.35 6.80 -9.75
C ASN A 47 2.31 5.77 -9.25
N ALA A 48 2.38 5.34 -7.99
CA ALA A 48 1.29 4.61 -7.38
C ALA A 48 0.01 5.48 -7.36
N GLU A 49 -1.12 4.93 -7.79
CA GLU A 49 -2.40 5.63 -7.84
C GLU A 49 -3.11 5.66 -6.47
N ALA A 50 -2.78 4.71 -5.61
CA ALA A 50 -3.25 4.66 -4.24
C ALA A 50 -2.23 3.97 -3.33
N ILE A 51 -2.39 4.20 -2.04
CA ILE A 51 -1.52 3.66 -0.99
C ILE A 51 -2.36 2.75 -0.10
N TRP A 52 -1.93 1.50 0.04
CA TRP A 52 -2.46 0.59 1.06
C TRP A 52 -1.59 0.68 2.30
N VAL A 53 -2.19 0.89 3.47
CA VAL A 53 -1.48 0.86 4.77
C VAL A 53 -2.16 -0.09 5.74
N THR A 54 -1.44 -0.49 6.80
CA THR A 54 -2.01 -1.27 7.91
C THR A 54 -2.06 -0.42 9.16
N VAL A 55 -3.24 -0.31 9.76
CA VAL A 55 -3.48 0.52 10.95
C VAL A 55 -3.67 -0.37 12.17
N GLN A 56 -3.03 0.01 13.28
CA GLN A 56 -3.26 -0.53 14.62
C GLN A 56 -3.48 0.62 15.60
N LEU A 57 -3.92 0.32 16.83
CA LEU A 57 -4.10 1.30 17.89
C LEU A 57 -2.98 1.18 18.94
N SER A 58 -2.43 2.31 19.34
CA SER A 58 -1.55 2.43 20.50
C SER A 58 -2.30 2.23 21.83
N ARG A 59 -1.57 2.16 22.94
CA ARG A 59 -2.13 2.06 24.31
C ARG A 59 -3.10 3.21 24.63
N ASP A 60 -2.81 4.40 24.14
CA ASP A 60 -3.61 5.63 24.29
C ASP A 60 -4.64 5.83 23.16
N GLY A 61 -4.91 4.79 22.35
CA GLY A 61 -5.99 4.78 21.37
C GLY A 61 -5.71 5.57 20.08
N VAL A 62 -4.46 5.97 19.86
CA VAL A 62 -4.04 6.70 18.66
C VAL A 62 -3.76 5.71 17.53
N PRO A 63 -4.34 5.91 16.32
CA PRO A 63 -3.99 5.11 15.15
C PRO A 63 -2.53 5.28 14.73
N VAL A 64 -1.85 4.17 14.50
CA VAL A 64 -0.46 4.12 14.02
C VAL A 64 -0.34 3.12 12.87
N LEU A 65 0.69 3.30 12.03
CA LEU A 65 0.92 2.42 10.89
C LEU A 65 1.91 1.31 11.25
N TYR A 66 1.40 0.08 11.41
CA TYR A 66 2.22 -1.10 11.66
C TYR A 66 1.41 -2.37 11.38
N ARG A 67 2.05 -3.40 10.81
CA ARG A 67 1.33 -4.61 10.35
C ARG A 67 1.53 -5.83 11.24
N SER A 68 2.72 -6.05 11.79
CA SER A 68 3.00 -7.22 12.63
C SER A 68 2.29 -7.13 13.98
N SER A 69 2.01 -8.27 14.60
CA SER A 69 1.50 -8.34 15.99
C SER A 69 2.56 -7.98 17.03
N ASP A 70 3.85 -8.13 16.69
CA ASP A 70 4.99 -7.82 17.54
C ASP A 70 5.96 -6.88 16.82
N LEU A 71 6.46 -5.88 17.55
CA LEU A 71 7.37 -4.83 17.06
C LEU A 71 8.72 -5.40 16.59
N SER A 72 9.15 -6.55 17.13
CA SER A 72 10.46 -7.17 16.83
C SER A 72 10.60 -7.62 15.37
N ALA A 73 9.47 -7.78 14.67
CA ALA A 73 9.46 -8.23 13.29
C ALA A 73 10.16 -7.25 12.33
N LEU A 74 10.07 -5.95 12.58
CA LEU A 74 10.58 -4.91 11.69
C LEU A 74 11.28 -3.75 12.39
N THR A 75 11.23 -3.70 13.73
CA THR A 75 11.74 -2.56 14.48
C THR A 75 12.86 -2.95 15.45
N ASN A 76 13.42 -1.95 16.13
CA ASN A 76 14.39 -2.12 17.21
C ASN A 76 13.74 -2.34 18.60
N SER A 77 12.42 -2.53 18.66
CA SER A 77 11.65 -2.74 19.89
C SER A 77 10.89 -4.06 19.86
N GLU A 78 10.39 -4.52 20.99
CA GLU A 78 9.66 -5.78 21.14
C GLU A 78 8.28 -5.56 21.78
N GLY A 79 7.38 -6.52 21.61
CA GLY A 79 6.04 -6.48 22.18
C GLY A 79 4.99 -5.88 21.25
N LYS A 80 3.76 -5.74 21.76
CA LYS A 80 2.60 -5.28 20.96
C LYS A 80 2.59 -3.76 20.82
N VAL A 81 2.09 -3.29 19.68
CA VAL A 81 1.77 -1.86 19.45
C VAL A 81 0.88 -1.30 20.57
N SER A 82 -0.14 -2.07 20.97
CA SER A 82 -1.10 -1.67 22.01
C SER A 82 -0.51 -1.59 23.43
N SER A 83 0.75 -1.98 23.63
CA SER A 83 1.43 -1.86 24.93
C SER A 83 2.08 -0.49 25.15
N LEU A 84 2.29 0.27 24.06
CA LEU A 84 3.00 1.55 24.05
C LEU A 84 2.06 2.69 23.63
N THR A 85 2.25 3.88 24.20
CA THR A 85 1.61 5.12 23.73
C THR A 85 2.13 5.53 22.37
N ALA A 86 1.40 6.38 21.65
CA ALA A 86 1.87 6.95 20.39
C ALA A 86 3.22 7.68 20.55
N ALA A 87 3.41 8.39 21.66
CA ALA A 87 4.65 9.10 21.96
C ALA A 87 5.84 8.15 22.22
N GLU A 88 5.59 6.98 22.79
CA GLU A 88 6.61 5.92 22.94
C GLU A 88 6.90 5.27 21.58
N LEU A 89 5.86 4.94 20.80
CA LEU A 89 5.98 4.36 19.46
C LEU A 89 6.71 5.27 18.46
N ALA A 90 6.55 6.59 18.57
CA ALA A 90 7.23 7.56 17.72
C ALA A 90 8.76 7.55 17.85
N LYS A 91 9.30 6.89 18.89
CA LYS A 91 10.75 6.72 19.11
C LYS A 91 11.27 5.38 18.59
N VAL A 92 10.39 4.49 18.16
CA VAL A 92 10.73 3.17 17.63
C VAL A 92 11.20 3.30 16.19
N ASP A 93 12.32 2.66 15.86
CA ASP A 93 12.86 2.67 14.51
C ASP A 93 12.17 1.60 13.65
N ALA A 94 11.24 2.01 12.80
CA ALA A 94 10.53 1.13 11.86
C ALA A 94 11.34 0.79 10.58
N GLY A 95 12.54 1.37 10.41
CA GLY A 95 13.49 1.05 9.36
C GLY A 95 14.56 0.04 9.76
N TRP A 96 14.54 -0.45 11.00
CA TRP A 96 15.62 -1.23 11.64
C TRP A 96 16.15 -2.43 10.84
N LYS A 97 15.29 -3.09 10.05
CA LYS A 97 15.67 -4.26 9.24
C LYS A 97 16.07 -3.94 7.80
N TRP A 98 15.97 -2.67 7.39
CA TRP A 98 16.18 -2.25 6.01
C TRP A 98 17.62 -1.83 5.71
N GLY A 99 18.35 -1.31 6.70
CA GLY A 99 19.73 -0.85 6.56
C GLY A 99 20.07 0.24 7.57
#